data_AF-A0A1W9RQA6-F1
#
_entry.id   AF-A0A1W9RQA6-F1
#
_cell.length_a   1.000
_cell.length_b   1.000
_cell.length_c   1.000
_cell.angle_alpha   90.00
_cell.angle_beta   90.00
_cell.angle_gamma   90.00
#
_symmetry.space_group_name_H-M   'P 1'
#
loop_
_entity.id
_entity.type
_entity.pdbx_description
1 polymer ?
#
loop_
_entity_poly.entity_id
_entity_poly.type
_entity_poly.pdbx_seq_one_letter_code
_entity_poly.pdbx_strand_id
1 'polypeptide(L)'
;MKNNRIIICLCLIILNILSILSIYSSLHQAQEFKNKELLYKQILALLILLSRIFSSLDTQKIFLKKIIFPLILVGINFFLIFHQPDLGTALICLFLFFFVGFSSRLKKVYLIIPLVSGILLSPLAWHFLKDYQKKRLLVFLNPNMEPQGAGYTIIQSKIAIGSGRFFG
;
A
#
# COMPACT_ATOMS: atom_id res chain seq x y z
N MET A 1 18.32 -20.40 19.12
CA MET A 1 17.05 -19.71 18.74
C MET A 1 17.21 -18.39 17.95
N LYS A 2 18.33 -17.64 18.08
CA LYS A 2 18.53 -16.34 17.39
C LYS A 2 18.79 -16.49 15.87
N ASN A 3 19.51 -17.53 15.44
CA ASN A 3 19.78 -17.81 14.02
C ASN A 3 18.50 -18.07 13.20
N ASN A 4 17.58 -18.91 13.68
CA ASN A 4 16.34 -19.20 12.94
C ASN A 4 15.47 -17.96 12.70
N ARG A 5 15.47 -17.01 13.65
CA ARG A 5 14.72 -15.74 13.48
C ARG A 5 15.33 -14.86 12.39
N ILE A 6 16.66 -14.82 12.30
CA ILE A 6 17.40 -14.05 11.27
C ILE A 6 17.20 -14.68 9.89
N ILE A 7 17.27 -16.00 9.79
CA ILE A 7 17.04 -16.75 8.54
C ILE A 7 15.64 -16.50 8.00
N ILE A 8 14.61 -16.54 8.86
CA ILE A 8 13.22 -16.24 8.47
C ILE A 8 13.08 -14.80 7.96
N CYS A 9 13.70 -13.82 8.64
CA CYS A 9 13.64 -12.43 8.17
C CYS A 9 14.34 -12.24 6.82
N LEU A 10 15.52 -12.85 6.63
CA LEU A 10 16.23 -12.84 5.35
C LEU A 10 15.38 -13.47 4.24
N CYS A 11 14.75 -14.61 4.52
CA CYS A 11 13.86 -15.28 3.57
C CYS A 11 12.67 -14.40 3.16
N LEU A 12 12.04 -13.71 4.12
CA LEU A 12 10.93 -12.79 3.83
C LEU A 12 11.37 -11.54 3.04
N ILE A 13 12.57 -11.02 3.31
CA ILE A 13 13.16 -9.92 2.54
C ILE A 13 13.44 -10.37 1.10
N ILE A 14 14.06 -11.55 0.94
CA ILE A 14 14.33 -12.16 -0.37
C ILE A 14 13.01 -12.39 -1.13
N LEU A 15 11.97 -12.88 -0.46
CA LEU A 15 10.63 -13.07 -1.04
C LEU A 15 10.04 -11.74 -1.52
N ASN A 16 10.17 -10.67 -0.73
CA ASN A 16 9.70 -9.33 -1.13
C ASN A 16 10.49 -8.80 -2.34
N ILE A 17 11.81 -8.99 -2.38
CA ILE A 17 12.68 -8.62 -3.52
C ILE A 17 12.32 -9.41 -4.78
N LEU A 18 12.12 -10.73 -4.67
CA LEU A 18 11.68 -11.58 -5.79
C LEU A 18 10.32 -11.12 -6.34
N SER A 19 9.38 -10.78 -5.44
CA SER A 19 8.08 -10.26 -5.84
C SER A 19 8.21 -8.92 -6.56
N ILE A 20 9.08 -8.02 -6.10
CA ILE A 20 9.38 -6.74 -6.74
C ILE A 20 9.98 -6.95 -8.14
N LEU A 21 10.95 -7.87 -8.27
CA LEU A 21 11.60 -8.16 -9.55
C LEU A 21 10.62 -8.75 -10.55
N SER A 22 9.74 -9.64 -10.10
CA SER A 22 8.70 -10.24 -10.94
C SER A 22 7.68 -9.21 -11.44
N ILE A 23 7.43 -8.17 -10.66
CA ILE A 23 6.55 -7.06 -11.03
C ILE A 23 7.28 -6.13 -12.02
N TYR A 24 8.56 -5.87 -11.80
CA TYR A 24 9.39 -5.10 -12.72
C TYR A 24 9.51 -5.75 -14.10
N SER A 25 9.74 -7.07 -14.18
CA SER A 25 9.76 -7.76 -15.48
C SER A 25 8.41 -7.74 -16.18
N SER A 26 7.31 -7.87 -15.43
CA SER A 26 5.96 -7.78 -15.98
C SER A 26 5.62 -6.40 -16.56
N LEU A 27 6.19 -5.32 -16.00
CA LEU A 27 6.07 -3.96 -16.52
C LEU A 27 6.78 -3.78 -17.86
N HIS A 28 7.93 -4.42 -18.04
CA HIS A 28 8.71 -4.32 -19.27
C HIS A 28 8.16 -5.22 -20.39
N GLN A 29 7.39 -6.26 -20.05
CA GLN A 29 6.97 -7.30 -20.99
C GLN A 29 5.50 -7.20 -21.43
N ALA A 30 4.65 -6.42 -20.76
CA ALA A 30 3.27 -6.23 -21.17
C ALA A 30 2.78 -4.78 -20.95
N GLN A 31 2.40 -4.11 -22.02
CA GLN A 31 1.60 -2.87 -21.96
C GLN A 31 0.15 -3.11 -21.49
N GLU A 32 -0.23 -4.34 -21.13
CA GLU A 32 -1.55 -4.67 -20.58
C GLU A 32 -1.47 -5.56 -19.33
N PHE A 33 -2.23 -5.14 -18.33
CA PHE A 33 -2.30 -5.70 -16.99
C PHE A 33 -2.99 -7.08 -16.97
N LYS A 34 -2.21 -8.15 -17.18
CA LYS A 34 -2.75 -9.53 -17.05
C LYS A 34 -2.50 -10.19 -15.70
N ASN A 35 -1.71 -9.60 -14.79
CA ASN A 35 -1.23 -10.33 -13.61
C ASN A 35 -1.48 -9.63 -12.26
N LYS A 36 -2.76 -9.31 -11.97
CA LYS A 36 -3.17 -8.81 -10.63
C LYS A 36 -2.79 -9.76 -9.49
N GLU A 37 -2.63 -11.05 -9.76
CA GLU A 37 -2.17 -12.02 -8.76
C GLU A 37 -0.78 -11.70 -8.20
N LEU A 38 0.14 -11.18 -9.01
CA LEU A 38 1.48 -10.80 -8.56
C LEU A 38 1.42 -9.64 -7.56
N LEU A 39 0.54 -8.66 -7.81
CA LEU A 39 0.32 -7.55 -6.89
C LEU A 39 -0.20 -8.04 -5.52
N TYR A 40 -1.19 -8.93 -5.51
CA TYR A 40 -1.71 -9.47 -4.25
C TYR A 40 -0.66 -10.29 -3.49
N LYS A 41 0.17 -11.07 -4.20
CA LYS A 41 1.31 -11.79 -3.61
C LYS A 41 2.33 -10.82 -2.98
N GLN A 42 2.62 -9.70 -3.63
CA GLN A 42 3.51 -8.67 -3.10
C GLN A 42 2.95 -8.04 -1.81
N ILE A 43 1.67 -7.67 -1.80
CA ILE A 43 0.99 -7.09 -0.64
C ILE A 43 1.05 -8.05 0.55
N LEU A 44 0.78 -9.34 0.31
CA LEU A 44 0.81 -10.37 1.35
C LEU A 44 2.23 -10.59 1.89
N ALA A 45 3.23 -10.63 1.01
CA ALA A 45 4.64 -10.71 1.41
C ALA A 45 5.07 -9.49 2.25
N LEU A 46 4.66 -8.29 1.84
CA LEU A 46 4.92 -7.03 2.56
C LEU A 46 4.26 -7.05 3.95
N LEU A 47 3.01 -7.50 4.05
CA LEU A 47 2.27 -7.59 5.30
C LEU A 47 2.95 -8.51 6.30
N ILE A 48 3.34 -9.72 5.86
CA ILE A 48 4.05 -10.68 6.71
C ILE A 48 5.39 -10.10 7.15
N LEU A 49 6.15 -9.49 6.23
CA LEU A 49 7.44 -8.89 6.54
C LEU A 49 7.32 -7.73 7.55
N LEU A 50 6.34 -6.83 7.37
CA LEU A 50 6.06 -5.74 8.30
C LEU A 50 5.69 -6.28 9.68
N SER A 51 4.75 -7.24 9.75
CA SER A 51 4.33 -7.83 11.02
C SER A 51 5.52 -8.42 11.79
N ARG A 52 6.44 -9.06 11.07
CA ARG A 52 7.65 -9.64 11.64
C ARG A 52 8.64 -8.58 12.11
N ILE A 53 8.88 -7.54 11.31
CA ILE A 53 9.75 -6.42 11.68
C ILE A 53 9.21 -5.81 12.98
N PHE A 54 7.96 -5.33 12.99
CA PHE A 54 7.35 -4.70 14.16
C PHE A 54 7.30 -5.62 15.39
N SER A 55 7.07 -6.92 15.22
CA SER A 55 7.11 -7.90 16.33
C SER A 55 8.51 -8.12 16.90
N SER A 56 9.55 -8.01 16.08
CA SER A 56 10.95 -8.23 16.49
C SER A 56 11.62 -7.01 17.14
N LEU A 57 10.96 -5.85 17.11
CA LEU A 57 11.49 -4.62 17.68
C LEU A 57 11.33 -4.61 19.20
N ASP A 58 12.40 -4.99 19.91
CA ASP A 58 12.49 -4.76 21.36
C ASP A 58 12.40 -3.26 21.67
N THR A 59 11.71 -2.93 22.76
CA THR A 59 11.41 -1.56 23.23
C THR A 59 12.65 -0.68 23.38
N GLN A 60 13.84 -1.25 23.58
CA GLN A 60 15.06 -0.52 23.93
C GLN A 60 15.95 -0.03 22.75
N LYS A 61 15.76 -0.49 21.51
CA LYS A 61 16.62 -0.08 20.37
C LYS A 61 16.28 1.30 19.76
N ILE A 62 17.30 1.91 19.13
CA ILE A 62 17.35 3.24 18.50
C ILE A 62 16.17 3.51 17.54
N PHE A 63 15.52 4.68 17.71
CA PHE A 63 14.37 5.20 16.96
C PHE A 63 14.51 5.12 15.43
N LEU A 64 15.67 5.51 14.89
CA LEU A 64 15.93 5.56 13.45
C LEU A 64 15.74 4.19 12.78
N LYS A 65 16.33 3.12 13.32
CA LYS A 65 16.22 1.77 12.72
C LYS A 65 14.80 1.19 12.80
N LYS A 66 13.97 1.64 13.74
CA LYS A 66 12.61 1.13 13.95
C LYS A 66 11.60 1.62 12.92
N ILE A 67 11.79 2.83 12.40
CA ILE A 67 10.85 3.47 11.47
C ILE A 67 11.44 3.57 10.08
N ILE A 68 12.68 4.04 9.96
CA ILE A 68 13.29 4.31 8.65
C ILE A 68 13.39 3.04 7.83
N PHE A 69 13.79 1.92 8.45
CA PHE A 69 13.90 0.64 7.74
C PHE A 69 12.55 0.16 7.14
N PRO A 70 11.47 -0.02 7.92
CA PRO A 70 10.20 -0.43 7.34
C PRO A 70 9.57 0.65 6.45
N LEU A 71 9.80 1.94 6.71
CA LEU A 71 9.32 3.04 5.86
C LEU A 71 10.00 3.03 4.49
N ILE A 72 11.31 2.82 4.42
CA ILE A 72 12.04 2.66 3.15
C ILE A 72 11.52 1.44 2.39
N LEU A 73 11.33 0.31 3.08
CA LEU A 73 10.86 -0.91 2.45
C LEU A 73 9.47 -0.72 1.83
N VAL A 74 8.55 -0.08 2.55
CA VAL A 74 7.23 0.27 2.03
C VAL A 74 7.33 1.32 0.93
N GLY A 75 8.21 2.31 1.07
CA GLY A 75 8.43 3.36 0.06
C GLY A 75 8.91 2.81 -1.27
N ILE A 76 9.80 1.81 -1.27
CA ILE A 76 10.26 1.11 -2.49
C ILE A 76 9.08 0.41 -3.17
N ASN A 77 8.28 -0.33 -2.41
CA ASN A 77 7.10 -1.04 -2.94
C ASN A 77 6.06 -0.03 -3.49
N PHE A 78 5.82 1.06 -2.75
CA PHE A 78 4.92 2.14 -3.16
C PHE A 78 5.36 2.76 -4.48
N PHE A 79 6.64 3.12 -4.62
CA PHE A 79 7.15 3.77 -5.83
C PHE A 79 7.05 2.86 -7.06
N LEU A 80 7.33 1.57 -6.88
CA LEU A 80 7.19 0.58 -7.94
C LEU A 80 5.73 0.46 -8.42
N ILE A 81 4.77 0.36 -7.49
CA ILE A 81 3.33 0.27 -7.79
C ILE A 81 2.81 1.58 -8.40
N PHE A 82 3.31 2.73 -7.92
CA PHE A 82 2.96 4.04 -8.46
C PHE A 82 3.35 4.19 -9.94
N HIS A 83 4.46 3.56 -10.35
CA HIS A 83 4.85 3.48 -11.75
C HIS A 83 3.89 2.66 -12.63
N GLN A 84 3.08 1.79 -12.01
CA GLN A 84 2.11 0.89 -12.68
C GLN A 84 0.70 1.49 -12.84
N PRO A 85 0.59 2.81 -13.02
CA PRO A 85 -0.60 3.63 -12.74
C PRO A 85 -1.63 3.21 -11.67
N ASP A 86 -1.37 2.25 -10.77
CA ASP A 86 -2.35 1.76 -9.79
C ASP A 86 -2.23 2.46 -8.44
N LEU A 87 -2.80 3.68 -8.37
CA LEU A 87 -2.80 4.50 -7.17
C LEU A 87 -3.47 3.81 -5.97
N GLY A 88 -4.54 3.06 -6.20
CA GLY A 88 -5.32 2.44 -5.13
C GLY A 88 -4.48 1.40 -4.39
N THR A 89 -3.81 0.53 -5.14
CA THR A 89 -2.93 -0.50 -4.58
C THR A 89 -1.72 0.10 -3.86
N ALA A 90 -1.15 1.19 -4.38
CA ALA A 90 -0.06 1.90 -3.71
C ALA A 90 -0.50 2.45 -2.34
N LEU A 91 -1.70 3.05 -2.27
CA LEU A 91 -2.27 3.54 -1.00
C LEU A 91 -2.56 2.42 0.00
N ILE A 92 -2.98 1.23 -0.46
CA ILE A 92 -3.18 0.06 0.41
C ILE A 92 -1.86 -0.33 1.11
N CYS A 93 -0.71 -0.30 0.40
CA CYS A 93 0.59 -0.59 1.03
C CYS A 93 0.92 0.39 2.17
N LEU A 94 0.65 1.69 1.98
CA LEU A 94 0.82 2.69 3.04
C LEU A 94 -0.15 2.44 4.21
N PHE A 95 -1.41 2.15 3.90
CA PHE A 95 -2.41 1.85 4.93
C PHE A 95 -2.01 0.64 5.78
N LEU A 96 -1.49 -0.43 5.17
CA LEU A 96 -0.99 -1.60 5.88
C LEU A 96 0.19 -1.29 6.80
N PHE A 97 1.12 -0.41 6.39
CA PHE A 97 2.21 0.05 7.25
C PHE A 97 1.67 0.70 8.53
N PHE A 98 0.71 1.62 8.39
CA PHE A 98 0.11 2.29 9.54
C PHE A 98 -0.72 1.32 10.40
N PHE A 99 -1.49 0.44 9.78
CA PHE A 99 -2.33 -0.54 10.49
C PHE A 99 -1.49 -1.51 11.33
N VAL A 100 -0.48 -2.13 10.72
CA VAL A 100 0.44 -3.05 11.42
C VAL A 100 1.27 -2.30 12.46
N GLY A 101 1.74 -1.09 12.12
CA GLY A 101 2.46 -0.24 13.04
C GLY A 101 1.64 0.11 14.27
N PHE A 102 0.36 0.47 14.10
CA PHE A 102 -0.53 0.85 15.20
C PHE A 102 -0.86 -0.32 16.13
N SER A 103 -0.94 -1.55 15.58
CA SER A 103 -1.11 -2.77 16.36
C SER A 103 0.15 -3.18 17.15
N SER A 104 1.32 -2.62 16.80
CA SER A 104 2.58 -2.90 17.49
C SER A 104 2.72 -2.15 18.82
N ARG A 105 3.62 -2.62 19.69
CA ARG A 105 3.91 -2.01 21.01
C ARG A 105 4.74 -0.71 20.92
N LEU A 106 4.81 -0.07 19.76
CA LEU A 106 5.57 1.17 19.58
C LEU A 106 4.84 2.37 20.18
N LYS A 107 5.61 3.39 20.58
CA LYS A 107 5.02 4.68 20.97
C LYS A 107 4.31 5.28 19.76
N LYS A 108 3.03 5.64 19.90
CA LYS A 108 2.19 6.16 18.81
C LYS A 108 2.76 7.41 18.13
N VAL A 109 3.52 8.23 18.86
CA VAL A 109 4.24 9.41 18.34
C VAL A 109 5.08 9.06 17.10
N TYR A 110 5.67 7.87 17.09
CA TYR A 110 6.52 7.39 16.00
C TYR A 110 5.75 7.07 14.71
N LEU A 111 4.45 6.80 14.79
CA LEU A 111 3.59 6.60 13.62
C LEU A 111 2.93 7.90 13.18
N ILE A 112 2.69 8.82 14.12
CA ILE A 112 2.07 10.12 13.84
C ILE A 112 3.01 10.99 12.99
N ILE A 113 4.33 10.98 13.26
CA ILE A 113 5.32 11.77 12.50
C ILE A 113 5.23 11.49 10.98
N PRO A 114 5.40 10.24 10.50
CA PRO A 114 5.32 9.95 9.06
C PRO A 114 3.93 10.19 8.46
N LEU A 115 2.86 10.00 9.26
CA LEU A 115 1.49 10.28 8.83
C LEU A 115 1.29 11.78 8.56
N VAL A 116 1.66 12.62 9.52
CA VAL A 116 1.56 14.08 9.42
C VAL A 116 2.43 14.58 8.27
N SER A 117 3.68 14.11 8.15
CA SER A 117 4.52 14.48 7.01
C SER A 117 3.88 14.08 5.68
N GLY A 118 3.29 12.89 5.58
CA GLY A 118 2.61 12.44 4.36
C GLY A 118 1.44 13.36 3.96
N ILE A 119 0.65 13.80 4.94
CA ILE A 119 -0.46 14.74 4.70
C ILE A 119 0.08 16.11 4.25
N LEU A 120 1.13 16.62 4.88
CA LEU A 120 1.76 17.88 4.49
C LEU A 120 2.35 17.84 3.07
N LEU A 121 2.88 16.69 2.64
CA LEU A 121 3.39 16.49 1.28
C LEU A 121 2.29 16.16 0.26
N SER A 122 1.05 15.92 0.67
CA SER A 122 -0.05 15.55 -0.25
C SER A 122 -0.34 16.57 -1.36
N PRO A 123 -0.27 17.91 -1.14
CA PRO A 123 -0.48 18.88 -2.23
C PRO A 123 0.64 18.82 -3.29
N LEU A 124 1.85 18.46 -2.87
CA LEU A 124 2.97 18.27 -3.78
C LEU A 124 2.74 17.01 -4.63
N ALA A 125 2.21 15.94 -4.03
CA ALA A 125 1.86 14.72 -4.76
C ALA A 125 0.86 14.98 -5.89
N TRP A 126 -0.07 15.94 -5.74
CA TRP A 126 -1.03 16.35 -6.78
C TRP A 126 -0.37 16.74 -8.09
N HIS A 127 0.83 17.33 -8.04
CA HIS A 127 1.57 17.76 -9.24
C HIS A 127 2.19 16.58 -9.99
N PHE A 128 2.50 15.48 -9.30
CA PHE A 128 3.08 14.26 -9.89
C PHE A 128 2.02 13.26 -10.40
N LEU A 129 0.75 13.45 -10.05
CA LEU A 129 -0.35 12.60 -10.48
C LEU A 129 -0.70 12.84 -11.97
N LYS A 130 -0.85 11.76 -12.74
CA LYS A 130 -1.35 11.81 -14.11
C LYS A 130 -2.83 12.23 -14.13
N ASP A 131 -3.30 12.81 -15.23
CA ASP A 131 -4.68 13.34 -15.33
C ASP A 131 -5.75 12.27 -15.07
N TYR A 132 -5.53 11.05 -15.57
CA TYR A 132 -6.38 9.89 -15.27
C TYR A 132 -6.46 9.57 -13.76
N GLN A 133 -5.34 9.68 -13.03
CA GLN A 133 -5.30 9.41 -11.60
C GLN A 133 -6.04 10.50 -10.81
N LYS A 134 -5.87 11.77 -11.21
CA LYS A 134 -6.64 12.90 -10.66
C LYS A 134 -8.13 12.74 -10.92
N LYS A 135 -8.49 12.36 -12.15
CA LYS A 135 -9.88 12.10 -12.54
C LYS A 135 -10.52 11.01 -11.70
N ARG A 136 -9.83 9.89 -11.43
CA ARG A 136 -10.30 8.84 -10.51
C ARG A 136 -10.54 9.36 -9.09
N LEU A 137 -9.63 10.19 -8.55
CA LEU A 137 -9.79 10.82 -7.24
C LEU A 137 -11.00 11.75 -7.19
N LEU A 138 -11.17 12.60 -8.20
CA LEU A 138 -12.30 13.54 -8.29
C LEU A 138 -13.65 12.82 -8.43
N VAL A 139 -13.71 11.78 -9.26
CA VAL A 139 -14.93 10.95 -9.41
C VAL A 139 -15.24 10.17 -8.15
N PHE A 140 -14.22 9.75 -7.38
CA PHE A 140 -14.45 9.12 -6.07
C PHE A 140 -15.10 10.10 -5.08
N LEU A 141 -14.64 11.36 -5.04
CA LEU A 141 -15.20 12.40 -4.17
C LEU A 141 -16.59 12.86 -4.64
N ASN A 142 -16.77 13.03 -5.95
CA ASN A 142 -18.03 13.43 -6.55
C ASN A 142 -18.38 12.52 -7.75
N PRO A 143 -19.08 11.40 -7.52
CA PRO A 143 -19.42 10.45 -8.58
C PRO A 143 -20.42 11.02 -9.59
N ASN A 144 -21.15 12.10 -9.24
CA ASN A 144 -22.14 12.72 -10.11
C ASN A 144 -21.52 13.55 -11.24
N MET A 145 -20.20 13.82 -11.18
CA MET A 145 -19.48 14.52 -12.25
C MET A 145 -19.42 13.69 -13.55
N GLU A 146 -19.39 12.36 -13.43
CA GLU A 146 -19.42 11.44 -14.58
C GLU A 146 -20.33 10.24 -14.31
N PRO A 147 -21.66 10.42 -14.36
CA PRO A 147 -22.62 9.38 -13.98
C PRO A 147 -22.57 8.14 -14.88
N GLN A 148 -22.20 8.33 -16.15
CA GLN A 148 -22.15 7.29 -17.18
C GLN A 148 -20.72 6.78 -17.45
N GLY A 149 -19.71 7.41 -16.82
CA GLY A 149 -18.29 7.10 -17.02
C GLY A 149 -17.68 6.39 -15.81
N ALA A 150 -16.56 6.91 -15.31
CA ALA A 150 -15.88 6.33 -14.14
C ALA A 150 -16.74 6.34 -12.86
N GLY A 151 -17.77 7.19 -12.78
CA GLY A 151 -18.68 7.28 -11.64
C GLY A 151 -19.80 6.24 -11.66
N TYR A 152 -20.07 5.61 -12.81
CA TYR A 152 -21.16 4.65 -12.97
C TYR A 152 -21.06 3.49 -11.98
N THR A 153 -19.89 2.87 -11.86
CA THR A 153 -19.67 1.74 -10.94
C THR A 153 -19.92 2.14 -9.49
N ILE A 154 -19.57 3.37 -9.08
CA ILE A 154 -19.78 3.86 -7.72
C ILE A 154 -21.28 4.09 -7.48
N ILE A 155 -21.98 4.68 -8.44
CA ILE A 155 -23.43 4.91 -8.37
C ILE A 155 -24.19 3.59 -8.33
N GLN A 156 -23.82 2.62 -9.18
CA GLN A 156 -24.44 1.30 -9.18
C GLN A 156 -24.17 0.54 -7.88
N SER A 157 -22.95 0.58 -7.33
CA SER A 157 -22.70 0.01 -6.00
C SER A 157 -23.57 0.66 -4.91
N LYS A 158 -23.78 1.98 -4.96
CA LYS A 158 -24.69 2.67 -4.03
C LYS A 158 -26.15 2.23 -4.20
N ILE A 159 -26.62 2.11 -5.44
CA ILE A 159 -27.98 1.63 -5.75
C ILE A 159 -28.14 0.19 -5.30
N ALA A 160 -27.18 -0.68 -5.60
CA ALA A 160 -27.18 -2.09 -5.23
C ALA A 160 -27.25 -2.29 -3.71
N ILE A 161 -26.44 -1.54 -2.93
CA ILE A 161 -26.50 -1.53 -1.46
C ILE A 161 -27.87 -1.03 -0.98
N GLY A 162 -28.42 0.00 -1.61
CA GLY A 162 -29.76 0.54 -1.27
C GLY A 162 -30.92 -0.38 -1.65
N SER A 163 -30.75 -1.25 -2.66
CA SER A 163 -31.75 -2.23 -3.10
C SER A 163 -31.63 -3.58 -2.39
N GLY A 164 -30.50 -3.84 -1.72
CA GLY A 164 -30.22 -5.06 -0.95
C GLY A 164 -31.04 -5.10 0.34
N ARG A 165 -32.30 -5.50 0.24
CA ARG A 165 -33.11 -5.94 1.40
C ARG A 165 -32.48 -7.22 1.99
N PHE A 166 -32.87 -7.63 3.21
CA PHE A 166 -32.30 -8.76 3.99
C PHE A 166 -32.08 -10.12 3.28
N PHE A 167 -32.59 -10.32 2.06
CA PHE A 167 -32.46 -11.56 1.28
C PHE A 167 -31.87 -11.35 -0.14
N GLY A 168 -31.31 -10.16 -0.42
CA GLY A 168 -30.65 -9.84 -1.68
C GLY A 168 -29.15 -10.12 -1.65
#